data_AF-A0A3E0QRJ6-F1
#
_entry.id   AF-A0A3E0QRJ6-F1
#
_cell.length_a   1.000
_cell.length_b   1.000
_cell.length_c   1.000
_cell.angle_alpha   90.00
_cell.angle_beta   90.00
_cell.angle_gamma   90.00
#
_symmetry.space_group_name_H-M   'P 1'
#
loop_
_entity.id
_entity.type
_entity.pdbx_description
1 polymer ?
#
loop_
_entity_poly.entity_id
_entity_poly.type
_entity_poly.pdbx_seq_one_letter_code
_entity_poly.pdbx_strand_id
1 'polypeptide(L)'
;MAGKRDLDTARTWGREVLKTHELQKFDYIDTDGIIPLVDVTELNAEAQPKKLSISGVMHSAIEDKIVAAHGASFAFDGDLEFAGGINLNNTASGIYTFYGTSGKDASIVLNCEVNSHGVTLQSPPHSAGATWTWVLPESQGTAGQALRNDGSGNLYWG
;
A
#
# COMPACT_ATOMS: atom_id res chain seq x y z
N MET A 1 -34.03 -12.78 -65.56
CA MET A 1 -33.62 -11.49 -64.95
C MET A 1 -33.20 -11.79 -63.51
N ALA A 2 -31.92 -12.08 -63.29
CA ALA A 2 -31.40 -12.45 -61.97
C ALA A 2 -31.10 -11.18 -61.16
N GLY A 3 -31.61 -11.13 -59.94
CA GLY A 3 -31.65 -9.95 -59.08
C GLY A 3 -30.26 -9.34 -58.83
N LYS A 4 -30.13 -8.05 -59.14
CA LYS A 4 -29.10 -7.22 -58.52
C LYS A 4 -29.35 -7.27 -57.02
N ARG A 5 -28.47 -7.92 -56.26
CA ARG A 5 -28.49 -7.82 -54.80
C ARG A 5 -28.38 -6.33 -54.47
N ASP A 6 -29.43 -5.80 -53.87
CA ASP A 6 -29.53 -4.40 -53.49
C ASP A 6 -28.37 -4.05 -52.54
N LEU A 7 -27.48 -3.19 -53.01
CA LEU A 7 -26.30 -2.73 -52.28
C LEU A 7 -26.70 -1.96 -51.01
N ASP A 8 -27.89 -1.36 -50.99
CA ASP A 8 -28.38 -0.61 -49.85
C ASP A 8 -28.90 -1.54 -48.74
N THR A 9 -29.50 -2.68 -49.13
CA THR A 9 -29.75 -3.79 -48.21
C THR A 9 -28.43 -4.31 -47.64
N ALA A 10 -27.41 -4.63 -48.45
CA ALA A 10 -26.14 -5.13 -47.94
C ALA A 10 -25.41 -4.15 -46.99
N ARG A 11 -25.46 -2.84 -47.27
CA ARG A 11 -24.92 -1.78 -46.40
C ARG A 11 -25.68 -1.65 -45.08
N THR A 12 -26.99 -1.87 -45.11
CA THR A 12 -27.83 -1.80 -43.90
C THR A 12 -27.57 -3.00 -43.00
N TRP A 13 -27.46 -4.21 -43.58
CA TRP A 13 -27.06 -5.41 -42.85
C TRP A 13 -25.64 -5.28 -42.28
N GLY A 14 -24.68 -4.73 -43.04
CA GLY A 14 -23.32 -4.49 -42.53
C GLY A 14 -23.27 -3.53 -41.34
N ARG A 15 -24.11 -2.48 -41.33
CA ARG A 15 -24.20 -1.53 -40.21
C ARG A 15 -24.88 -2.13 -38.97
N GLU A 16 -25.85 -3.03 -39.13
CA GLU A 16 -26.48 -3.71 -37.99
C GLU A 16 -25.60 -4.82 -37.39
N VAL A 17 -24.79 -5.51 -38.19
CA VAL A 17 -23.77 -6.43 -37.67
C VAL A 17 -22.72 -5.67 -36.86
N LEU A 18 -22.35 -4.46 -37.29
CA LEU A 18 -21.39 -3.61 -36.57
C LEU A 18 -21.95 -3.13 -35.22
N LYS A 19 -23.23 -2.71 -35.18
CA LYS A 19 -23.90 -2.31 -33.93
C LYS A 19 -24.07 -3.45 -32.93
N THR A 20 -24.31 -4.67 -33.41
CA THR A 20 -24.48 -5.84 -32.54
C THR A 20 -23.15 -6.37 -31.98
N HIS A 21 -22.02 -6.15 -32.68
CA HIS A 21 -20.68 -6.54 -32.19
C HIS A 21 -19.95 -5.44 -31.40
N GLU A 22 -20.26 -4.15 -31.61
CA GLU A 22 -19.65 -3.06 -30.83
C GLU A 22 -20.27 -2.87 -29.43
N LEU A 23 -21.42 -3.49 -29.14
CA LEU A 23 -22.18 -3.26 -27.89
C LEU A 23 -22.30 -4.48 -26.96
N GLN A 24 -21.43 -5.49 -27.06
CA GLN A 24 -21.29 -6.51 -26.00
C GLN A 24 -20.08 -6.27 -25.09
N LYS A 25 -19.58 -5.04 -25.02
CA LYS A 25 -18.47 -4.69 -24.15
C LYS A 25 -18.97 -4.12 -22.81
N PHE A 26 -19.12 -5.07 -21.88
CA PHE A 26 -18.96 -4.92 -20.43
C PHE A 26 -20.14 -4.36 -19.64
N ASP A 27 -21.22 -5.14 -19.56
CA ASP A 27 -22.05 -5.16 -18.35
C ASP A 27 -21.78 -6.46 -17.59
N TYR A 28 -20.74 -6.45 -16.75
CA TYR A 28 -20.68 -7.40 -15.64
C TYR A 28 -20.06 -6.71 -14.42
N ILE A 29 -20.94 -6.27 -13.53
CA ILE A 29 -20.62 -5.90 -12.16
C ILE A 29 -21.26 -7.01 -11.32
N ASP A 30 -20.44 -7.89 -10.75
CA ASP A 30 -20.86 -8.70 -9.61
C ASP A 30 -19.87 -8.51 -8.48
N THR A 31 -20.45 -8.54 -7.29
CA THR A 31 -20.20 -7.72 -6.13
C THR A 31 -19.05 -8.17 -5.24
N ASP A 32 -18.20 -9.09 -5.70
CA ASP A 32 -17.14 -9.69 -4.88
C ASP A 32 -15.81 -9.80 -5.65
N GLY A 33 -14.99 -8.76 -5.57
CA GLY A 33 -13.51 -8.82 -5.48
C GLY A 33 -12.68 -9.77 -6.36
N ILE A 34 -13.15 -10.25 -7.51
CA ILE A 34 -12.35 -11.08 -8.44
C ILE A 34 -11.90 -10.22 -9.62
N ILE A 35 -10.57 -10.07 -9.75
CA ILE A 35 -9.93 -9.40 -10.89
C ILE A 35 -10.42 -10.08 -12.18
N PRO A 36 -10.96 -9.34 -13.16
CA PRO A 36 -11.45 -9.95 -14.40
C PRO A 36 -10.30 -10.68 -15.10
N LEU A 37 -10.45 -11.99 -15.32
CA LEU A 37 -9.56 -12.74 -16.20
C LEU A 37 -9.67 -12.11 -17.59
N VAL A 38 -8.58 -11.48 -18.03
CA VAL A 38 -8.46 -11.02 -19.41
C VAL A 38 -8.40 -12.25 -20.29
N ASP A 39 -9.38 -12.41 -21.19
CA ASP A 39 -9.30 -13.42 -22.25
C ASP A 39 -8.14 -13.05 -23.19
N VAL A 40 -7.04 -13.80 -23.07
CA VAL A 40 -5.80 -13.57 -23.85
C VAL A 40 -5.81 -14.30 -25.20
N THR A 41 -6.88 -15.00 -25.54
CA THR A 41 -6.94 -15.84 -26.73
C THR A 41 -6.88 -15.02 -28.03
N GLU A 42 -7.37 -13.78 -28.01
CA GLU A 42 -7.30 -12.83 -29.15
C GLU A 42 -5.97 -12.03 -29.22
N LEU A 43 -5.10 -12.08 -28.21
CA LEU A 43 -3.84 -11.31 -28.20
C LEU A 43 -2.75 -11.93 -29.09
N ASN A 44 -2.84 -13.22 -29.36
CA ASN A 44 -1.81 -13.96 -30.09
C ASN A 44 -2.02 -13.95 -31.62
N ALA A 45 -3.12 -13.35 -32.12
CA ALA A 45 -3.53 -13.50 -33.53
C ALA A 45 -3.29 -12.27 -34.43
N GLU A 46 -2.83 -11.13 -33.91
CA GLU A 46 -2.74 -9.89 -34.70
C GLU A 46 -1.36 -9.22 -34.60
N ALA A 47 -0.74 -8.90 -35.73
CA ALA A 47 0.65 -8.42 -35.86
C ALA A 47 0.91 -6.97 -35.40
N GLN A 48 0.09 -6.43 -34.49
CA GLN A 48 0.27 -5.12 -33.89
C GLN A 48 0.12 -5.28 -32.37
N PRO A 49 1.11 -4.91 -31.54
CA PRO A 49 0.93 -4.98 -30.10
C PRO A 49 -0.12 -3.93 -29.73
N LYS A 50 -1.39 -4.34 -29.60
CA LYS A 50 -2.35 -3.59 -28.80
C LYS A 50 -1.73 -3.57 -27.42
N LYS A 51 -1.23 -2.39 -27.03
CA LYS A 51 -0.73 -2.09 -25.69
C LYS A 51 -1.75 -2.69 -24.73
N LEU A 52 -1.38 -3.79 -24.08
CA LEU A 52 -2.13 -4.33 -22.96
C LEU A 52 -2.09 -3.24 -21.90
N SER A 53 -3.06 -2.34 -21.92
CA SER A 53 -3.34 -1.53 -20.75
C SER A 53 -3.82 -2.53 -19.73
N ILE A 54 -2.94 -2.88 -18.80
CA ILE A 54 -3.34 -3.54 -17.56
C ILE A 54 -4.51 -2.68 -17.05
N SER A 55 -5.69 -3.30 -17.13
CA SER A 55 -7.00 -2.68 -17.05
C SER A 55 -7.07 -1.71 -15.86
N GLY A 56 -7.77 -0.59 -16.04
CA GLY A 56 -7.74 0.63 -15.21
C GLY A 56 -7.78 0.43 -13.68
N VAL A 57 -8.20 -0.74 -13.20
CA VAL A 57 -8.16 -1.16 -11.79
C VAL A 57 -6.74 -1.13 -11.18
N MET A 58 -5.67 -1.54 -11.90
CA MET A 58 -4.30 -1.42 -11.34
C MET A 58 -3.74 0.00 -11.52
N HIS A 59 -4.18 0.74 -12.53
CA HIS A 59 -3.76 2.14 -12.72
C HIS A 59 -4.36 3.02 -11.62
N SER A 60 -5.66 2.87 -11.35
CA SER A 60 -6.35 3.58 -10.28
C SER A 60 -5.85 3.16 -8.90
N ALA A 61 -5.57 1.87 -8.67
CA ALA A 61 -5.02 1.43 -7.38
C ALA A 61 -3.61 1.98 -7.10
N ILE A 62 -2.81 2.28 -8.13
CA ILE A 62 -1.51 2.95 -7.98
C ILE A 62 -1.71 4.46 -7.78
N GLU A 63 -2.63 5.09 -8.50
CA GLU A 63 -2.97 6.52 -8.33
C GLU A 63 -3.55 6.80 -6.93
N ASP A 64 -4.43 5.94 -6.45
CA ASP A 64 -5.05 5.97 -5.12
C ASP A 64 -4.11 5.46 -4.01
N LYS A 65 -2.86 5.12 -4.36
CA LYS A 65 -1.82 4.63 -3.44
C LYS A 65 -2.22 3.39 -2.64
N ILE A 66 -3.09 2.54 -3.18
CA ILE A 66 -3.52 1.27 -2.56
C ILE A 66 -2.44 0.19 -2.69
N VAL A 67 -1.55 0.30 -3.69
CA VAL A 67 -0.37 -0.55 -3.89
C VAL A 67 0.83 0.27 -4.34
N ALA A 68 2.01 -0.03 -3.79
CA ALA A 68 3.28 0.55 -4.24
C ALA A 68 3.99 -0.40 -5.20
N ALA A 69 4.62 0.16 -6.24
CA ALA A 69 5.54 -0.62 -7.08
C ALA A 69 6.69 -1.19 -6.23
N HIS A 70 7.28 -2.31 -6.67
CA HIS A 70 8.42 -2.89 -5.97
C HIS A 70 9.56 -1.87 -5.80
N GLY A 71 9.97 -1.63 -4.54
CA GLY A 71 11.00 -0.65 -4.19
C GLY A 71 10.51 0.80 -4.09
N ALA A 72 9.22 1.06 -4.29
CA ALA A 72 8.61 2.37 -4.05
C ALA A 72 8.08 2.49 -2.62
N SER A 73 8.09 3.71 -2.09
CA SER A 73 7.50 4.02 -0.79
C SER A 73 5.98 3.94 -0.88
N PHE A 74 5.37 3.28 0.10
CA PHE A 74 3.94 3.32 0.35
C PHE A 74 3.64 4.41 1.39
N ALA A 75 2.61 5.24 1.18
CA ALA A 75 2.25 6.32 2.09
C ALA A 75 0.75 6.30 2.41
N PHE A 76 0.40 6.41 3.69
CA PHE A 76 -0.96 6.55 4.19
C PHE A 76 -1.17 7.98 4.72
N ASP A 77 -2.34 8.58 4.48
CA ASP A 77 -2.75 9.85 5.08
C ASP A 77 -3.84 9.56 6.13
N GLY A 78 -3.41 9.21 7.35
CA GLY A 78 -4.30 8.81 8.44
C GLY A 78 -3.77 7.64 9.26
N ASP A 79 -4.69 6.93 9.91
CA ASP A 79 -4.38 5.79 10.75
C ASP A 79 -4.15 4.52 9.92
N LEU A 80 -3.26 3.67 10.40
CA LEU A 80 -2.98 2.35 9.85
C LEU A 80 -3.23 1.30 10.92
N GLU A 81 -4.25 0.47 10.71
CA GLU A 81 -4.67 -0.57 11.65
C GLU A 81 -4.47 -1.97 11.05
N PHE A 82 -4.00 -2.90 11.89
CA PHE A 82 -3.83 -4.30 11.53
C PHE A 82 -4.49 -5.18 12.58
N ALA A 83 -5.24 -6.19 12.14
CA ALA A 83 -5.85 -7.17 13.04
C ALA A 83 -4.81 -8.06 13.76
N GLY A 84 -3.56 -8.10 13.25
CA GLY A 84 -2.46 -8.90 13.79
C GLY A 84 -1.18 -8.09 13.96
N GLY A 85 -0.06 -8.80 14.16
CA GLY A 85 1.25 -8.18 14.31
C GLY A 85 1.83 -7.63 13.00
N ILE A 86 2.76 -6.69 13.13
CA ILE A 86 3.56 -6.15 12.02
C ILE A 86 5.01 -6.64 12.19
N ASN A 87 5.56 -7.26 11.14
CA ASN A 87 7.00 -7.54 11.07
C ASN A 87 7.68 -6.50 10.19
N LEU A 88 8.48 -5.62 10.80
CA LEU A 88 9.28 -4.65 10.08
C LEU A 88 10.69 -5.23 9.88
N ASN A 89 11.09 -5.46 8.62
CA ASN A 89 12.42 -6.00 8.28
C ASN A 89 13.24 -4.97 7.49
N ASN A 90 13.85 -4.02 8.20
CA ASN A 90 14.73 -3.02 7.61
C ASN A 90 16.17 -3.52 7.59
N THR A 91 16.56 -4.16 6.48
CA THR A 91 17.92 -4.69 6.28
C THR A 91 18.93 -3.67 5.78
N ALA A 92 18.50 -2.45 5.44
CA ALA A 92 19.36 -1.42 4.88
C ALA A 92 19.97 -0.51 5.95
N SER A 93 19.17 0.00 6.88
CA SER A 93 19.64 0.91 7.94
C SER A 93 19.40 0.41 9.36
N GLY A 94 18.46 -0.52 9.56
CA GLY A 94 18.02 -0.95 10.89
C GLY A 94 17.34 0.14 11.73
N ILE A 95 17.13 1.34 11.18
CA ILE A 95 16.53 2.49 11.88
C ILE A 95 15.07 2.63 11.47
N TYR A 96 14.21 2.83 12.46
CA TYR A 96 12.82 3.25 12.28
C TYR A 96 12.64 4.64 12.88
N THR A 97 12.11 5.57 12.09
CA THR A 97 11.96 6.97 12.49
C THR A 97 10.49 7.31 12.65
N PHE A 98 10.14 7.84 13.81
CA PHE A 98 8.83 8.39 14.11
C PHE A 98 8.96 9.91 14.17
N TYR A 99 8.14 10.62 13.38
CA TYR A 99 8.17 12.08 13.32
C TYR A 99 7.11 12.67 14.23
N GLY A 100 7.49 13.71 14.97
CA GLY A 100 6.54 14.63 15.57
C GLY A 100 5.97 15.57 14.52
N THR A 101 5.00 16.39 14.93
CA THR A 101 4.43 17.46 14.11
C THR A 101 4.35 18.76 14.92
N SER A 102 3.85 19.83 14.32
CA SER A 102 3.75 21.15 14.96
C SER A 102 3.02 21.07 16.31
N GLY A 103 3.77 21.29 17.39
CA GLY A 103 3.26 21.24 18.76
C GLY A 103 3.01 19.83 19.33
N LYS A 104 3.50 18.77 18.68
CA LYS A 104 3.35 17.36 19.11
C LYS A 104 4.65 16.59 18.90
N ASP A 105 5.33 16.22 19.99
CA ASP A 105 6.53 15.40 19.90
C ASP A 105 6.19 13.93 19.54
N ALA A 106 7.10 13.25 18.87
CA ALA A 106 6.91 11.85 18.51
C ALA A 106 6.80 10.98 19.78
N SER A 107 5.88 10.02 19.76
CA SER A 107 5.62 9.12 20.88
C SER A 107 5.25 7.72 20.40
N ILE A 108 5.53 6.72 21.23
CA ILE A 108 5.09 5.33 21.07
C ILE A 108 4.26 4.97 22.30
N VAL A 109 3.04 4.48 22.10
CA VAL A 109 2.11 4.10 23.17
C VAL A 109 2.06 2.58 23.28
N LEU A 110 2.29 2.06 24.49
CA LEU A 110 2.22 0.64 24.83
C LEU A 110 1.02 0.43 25.75
N ASN A 111 -0.13 0.09 25.16
CA ASN A 111 -1.35 -0.14 25.90
C ASN A 111 -1.38 -1.52 26.58
N CYS A 112 -2.17 -1.62 27.66
CA CYS A 112 -2.55 -2.90 28.23
C CYS A 112 -3.55 -3.63 27.32
N GLU A 113 -3.84 -4.89 27.65
CA GLU A 113 -4.71 -5.79 26.88
C GLU A 113 -6.16 -5.32 26.75
N VAL A 114 -6.64 -4.44 27.64
CA VAL A 114 -7.99 -3.86 27.61
C VAL A 114 -8.01 -2.45 26.99
N ASN A 115 -6.85 -1.92 26.57
CA ASN A 115 -6.71 -0.60 25.95
C ASN A 115 -7.24 0.58 26.81
N SER A 116 -7.30 0.42 28.13
CA SER A 116 -7.74 1.47 29.06
C SER A 116 -6.58 2.14 29.80
N HIS A 117 -5.41 1.50 29.82
CA HIS A 117 -4.18 2.01 30.43
C HIS A 117 -3.01 1.78 29.45
N GLY A 118 -1.95 2.56 29.59
CA GLY A 118 -0.75 2.38 28.78
C GLY A 118 0.46 3.14 29.32
N VAL A 119 1.62 2.82 28.77
CA VAL A 119 2.89 3.50 29.01
C VAL A 119 3.33 4.15 27.70
N THR A 120 3.68 5.43 27.75
CA THR A 120 4.12 6.18 26.57
C THR A 120 5.61 6.46 26.64
N LEU A 121 6.34 6.12 25.58
CA LEU A 121 7.71 6.57 25.33
C LEU A 121 7.65 7.79 24.41
N GLN A 122 8.05 8.96 24.91
CA GLN A 122 7.96 10.23 24.17
C GLN A 122 9.34 10.87 24.01
N SER A 123 9.57 11.48 22.85
CA SER A 123 10.77 12.28 22.57
C SER A 123 10.79 13.60 23.35
N PRO A 124 11.96 14.19 23.62
CA PRO A 124 12.05 15.51 24.26
C PRO A 124 11.36 16.61 23.44
N PRO A 125 10.88 17.69 24.07
CA PRO A 125 10.30 18.82 23.34
C PRO A 125 11.32 19.47 22.40
N HIS A 126 10.86 20.02 21.28
CA HIS A 126 11.72 20.69 20.29
C HIS A 126 12.68 21.73 20.90
N SER A 127 12.23 22.48 21.90
CA SER A 127 13.03 23.51 22.61
C SER A 127 14.25 22.96 23.34
N ALA A 128 14.30 21.65 23.63
CA ALA A 128 15.44 21.02 24.26
C ALA A 128 16.63 20.85 23.29
N GLY A 129 16.41 20.88 21.97
CA GLY A 129 17.47 20.66 20.96
C GLY A 129 18.22 19.34 21.16
N ALA A 130 17.57 18.34 21.77
CA ALA A 130 18.22 17.12 22.21
C ALA A 130 18.44 16.16 21.03
N THR A 131 19.66 15.64 20.90
CA THR A 131 20.01 14.60 19.92
C THR A 131 20.99 13.64 20.57
N TRP A 132 20.50 12.47 20.97
CA TRP A 132 21.29 11.41 21.58
C TRP A 132 20.58 10.07 21.35
N THR A 133 21.33 8.98 21.56
CA THR A 133 20.84 7.61 21.41
C THR A 133 21.04 6.88 22.72
N TRP A 134 20.02 6.16 23.19
CA TRP A 134 20.18 5.19 24.25
C TRP A 134 20.64 3.85 23.68
N VAL A 135 21.81 3.41 24.12
CA VAL A 135 22.32 2.06 23.85
C VAL A 135 21.95 1.19 25.05
N LEU A 136 21.13 0.15 24.82
CA LEU A 136 20.74 -0.78 25.87
C LEU A 136 21.93 -1.65 26.32
N PRO A 137 21.93 -2.16 27.57
CA PRO A 137 22.93 -3.12 28.02
C PRO A 137 22.84 -4.45 27.25
N GLU A 138 23.97 -5.17 27.15
CA GLU A 138 24.04 -6.47 26.45
C GLU A 138 23.21 -7.58 27.12
N SER A 139 22.94 -7.45 28.42
CA SER A 139 22.18 -8.42 29.20
C SER A 139 21.08 -7.73 30.00
N GLN A 140 20.11 -8.51 30.50
CA GLN A 140 19.25 -8.02 31.58
C GLN A 140 20.03 -7.82 32.88
N GLY A 141 19.46 -7.02 33.78
CA GLY A 141 19.97 -6.83 35.14
C GLY A 141 19.58 -7.96 36.07
N THR A 142 20.27 -8.05 37.20
CA THR A 142 19.92 -8.94 38.31
C THR A 142 19.00 -8.24 39.31
N ALA A 143 18.33 -9.01 40.17
CA ALA A 143 17.51 -8.47 41.24
C ALA A 143 18.28 -7.43 42.08
N GLY A 144 17.66 -6.27 42.28
CA GLY A 144 18.24 -5.16 43.04
C GLY A 144 19.07 -4.16 42.23
N GLN A 145 19.37 -4.44 40.95
CA GLN A 145 20.03 -3.47 40.07
C GLN A 145 19.03 -2.50 39.45
N ALA A 146 19.48 -1.26 39.20
CA ALA A 146 18.73 -0.26 38.45
C ALA A 146 19.36 -0.06 37.07
N LEU A 147 18.54 0.27 36.07
CA LEU A 147 19.02 0.73 34.78
C LEU A 147 19.45 2.20 34.91
N ARG A 148 20.71 2.49 34.60
CA ARG A 148 21.34 3.81 34.74
C ARG A 148 21.92 4.27 33.41
N ASN A 149 22.11 5.57 33.27
CA ASN A 149 22.76 6.20 32.11
C ASN A 149 24.13 6.76 32.53
N ASP A 150 25.13 6.61 31.67
CA ASP A 150 26.52 7.06 31.92
C ASP A 150 26.78 8.55 31.56
N GLY A 151 25.77 9.25 31.06
CA GLY A 151 25.88 10.64 30.59
C GLY A 151 26.27 10.75 29.11
N SER A 152 26.61 9.65 28.46
CA SER A 152 26.98 9.57 27.03
C SER A 152 25.97 8.77 26.20
N GLY A 153 24.85 8.35 26.80
CA GLY A 153 23.78 7.60 26.15
C GLY A 153 23.90 6.09 26.31
N ASN A 154 24.94 5.57 26.97
CA ASN A 154 25.00 4.14 27.26
C ASN A 154 24.24 3.84 28.54
N LEU A 155 23.30 2.90 28.44
CA LEU A 155 22.59 2.38 29.59
C LEU A 155 23.33 1.17 30.16
N TYR A 156 23.37 1.06 31.48
CA TYR A 156 24.04 -0.02 32.20
C TYR A 156 23.31 -0.36 33.49
N TRP A 157 23.58 -1.56 34.05
CA TRP A 157 23.02 -1.99 35.33
C TRP A 157 23.94 -1.61 36.48
N GLY A 158 23.41 -0.96 37.52
CA GLY A 158 24.18 -0.56 38.71
C GLY A 158 23.36 -0.32 39.96
#